data_AF-A0A3D3QBZ5-F1
#
_entry.id   AF-A0A3D3QBZ5-F1
#
_cell.length_a   1.000
_cell.length_b   1.000
_cell.length_c   1.000
_cell.angle_alpha   90.00
_cell.angle_beta   90.00
_cell.angle_gamma   90.00
#
_symmetry.space_group_name_H-M   'P 1'
#
loop_
_entity.id
_entity.type
_entity.pdbx_description
1 polymer ?
#
loop_
_entity_poly.entity_id
_entity_poly.type
_entity_poly.pdbx_seq_one_letter_code
_entity_poly.pdbx_strand_id
1 'polypeptide(L)'
;MAAAGAFEMTRTGGEARRRRLLDEAVRLIGRNGYQGTSLDAVASAAGIRKQTLLYYFPTKDALLEAALLETASRVGQALSDALDQQPTNARKAEAVIHTLFDLAERWPEFPQFVREAGRLGPEVIQRFAAVLEPLRLRALAFLANGMQEGQVRRRDPALLLFTLYTAVIGSITEAGVLRAVVGEDQSAAALHRREEEVLAFVRQALAPTEPAVVDTAAS
;
A
#
# COMPACT_ATOMS: atom_id res chain seq x y z
N MET A 1 -41.28 -12.31 -31.99
CA MET A 1 -40.22 -11.34 -31.61
C MET A 1 -40.16 -11.25 -30.09
N ALA A 2 -39.61 -12.28 -29.46
CA ALA A 2 -39.57 -12.44 -28.01
C ALA A 2 -38.24 -11.92 -27.41
N ALA A 3 -38.38 -11.30 -26.24
CA ALA A 3 -37.44 -11.34 -25.11
C ALA A 3 -35.99 -10.83 -25.31
N ALA A 4 -35.83 -9.55 -25.65
CA ALA A 4 -34.57 -8.81 -25.49
C ALA A 4 -34.44 -8.13 -24.10
N GLY A 5 -34.95 -8.76 -23.04
CA GLY A 5 -35.05 -8.13 -21.70
C GLY A 5 -34.19 -8.75 -20.59
N ALA A 6 -33.50 -9.87 -20.83
CA ALA A 6 -32.81 -10.65 -19.78
C ALA A 6 -31.27 -10.62 -19.83
N PHE A 7 -30.67 -10.03 -20.88
CA PHE A 7 -29.21 -10.00 -21.06
C PHE A 7 -28.55 -8.69 -20.60
N GLU A 8 -29.35 -7.72 -20.13
CA GLU A 8 -28.91 -6.47 -19.51
C GLU A 8 -29.05 -6.51 -17.98
N MET A 9 -28.74 -7.64 -17.35
CA MET A 9 -28.13 -7.57 -16.00
C MET A 9 -26.74 -6.97 -16.16
N THR A 10 -26.77 -5.66 -16.39
CA THR A 10 -25.71 -4.72 -16.76
C THR A 10 -24.32 -5.16 -16.33
N ARG A 11 -23.38 -5.20 -17.29
CA ARG A 11 -21.94 -5.42 -17.09
C ARG A 11 -21.40 -4.63 -15.89
N THR A 12 -21.92 -3.42 -15.70
CA THR A 12 -21.69 -2.52 -14.55
C THR A 12 -22.17 -3.07 -13.20
N GLY A 13 -23.32 -3.75 -13.13
CA GLY A 13 -23.83 -4.36 -11.90
C GLY A 13 -23.03 -5.58 -11.45
N GLY A 14 -22.53 -6.38 -12.41
CA GLY A 14 -21.64 -7.51 -12.16
C GLY A 14 -20.28 -7.07 -11.63
N GLU A 15 -19.66 -6.07 -12.26
CA GLU A 15 -18.40 -5.48 -11.82
C GLU A 15 -18.51 -4.80 -10.45
N ALA A 16 -19.57 -4.02 -10.21
CA ALA A 16 -19.82 -3.40 -8.91
C ALA A 16 -20.03 -4.45 -7.80
N ARG A 17 -20.62 -5.60 -8.11
CA ARG A 17 -20.75 -6.70 -7.15
C ARG A 17 -19.41 -7.38 -6.90
N ARG A 18 -18.63 -7.66 -7.94
CA ARG A 18 -17.28 -8.21 -7.81
C ARG A 18 -16.41 -7.30 -6.94
N ARG A 19 -16.43 -5.99 -7.19
CA ARG A 19 -15.69 -4.99 -6.41
C ARG A 19 -16.09 -5.01 -4.93
N ARG A 20 -17.39 -4.97 -4.63
CA ARG A 20 -17.87 -5.07 -3.23
C ARG A 20 -17.40 -6.34 -2.53
N LEU A 21 -17.38 -7.48 -3.21
CA LEU A 21 -16.86 -8.73 -2.64
C LEU A 21 -15.37 -8.63 -2.29
N LEU A 22 -14.57 -8.01 -3.16
CA LEU A 22 -13.14 -7.80 -2.89
C LEU A 22 -12.92 -6.82 -1.75
N ASP A 23 -13.68 -5.73 -1.70
CA ASP A 23 -13.58 -4.73 -0.62
C ASP A 23 -13.91 -5.36 0.74
N GLU A 24 -14.99 -6.16 0.82
CA GLU A 24 -15.35 -6.90 2.04
C GLU A 24 -14.34 -7.99 2.40
N ALA A 25 -13.73 -8.65 1.41
CA ALA A 25 -12.67 -9.61 1.64
C ALA A 25 -11.44 -8.95 2.27
N VAL A 26 -10.99 -7.81 1.73
CA VAL A 26 -9.87 -7.06 2.31
C VAL A 26 -10.19 -6.62 3.73
N ARG A 27 -11.40 -6.07 3.95
CA ARG A 27 -11.84 -5.62 5.26
C ARG A 27 -11.85 -6.75 6.30
N LEU A 28 -12.45 -7.89 5.97
CA LEU A 28 -12.60 -9.00 6.91
C LEU A 28 -11.27 -9.73 7.14
N ILE A 29 -10.49 -9.99 6.09
CA ILE A 29 -9.18 -10.64 6.23
C ILE A 29 -8.20 -9.74 6.98
N GLY A 30 -8.20 -8.42 6.72
CA GLY A 30 -7.36 -7.46 7.45
C GLY A 30 -7.71 -7.37 8.94
N ARG A 31 -8.97 -7.60 9.33
CA ARG A 31 -9.43 -7.54 10.73
C ARG A 31 -9.30 -8.86 11.47
N ASN A 32 -9.67 -9.96 10.82
CA ASN A 32 -9.86 -11.26 11.46
C ASN A 32 -8.75 -12.27 11.07
N GLY A 33 -7.85 -11.88 10.17
CA GLY A 33 -6.90 -12.77 9.52
C GLY A 33 -7.56 -13.67 8.46
N TYR A 34 -6.71 -14.32 7.66
CA TYR A 34 -7.16 -15.23 6.61
C TYR A 34 -7.94 -16.44 7.17
N GLN A 35 -7.44 -17.05 8.24
CA GLN A 35 -8.09 -18.23 8.85
C GLN A 35 -9.42 -17.89 9.54
N GLY A 36 -9.51 -16.71 10.17
CA GLY A 36 -10.74 -16.23 10.83
C GLY A 36 -11.83 -15.74 9.88
N THR A 37 -11.56 -15.70 8.56
CA THR A 37 -12.52 -15.24 7.57
C THR A 37 -13.07 -16.41 6.75
N SER A 38 -14.40 -16.48 6.63
CA SER A 38 -15.11 -17.47 5.82
C SER A 38 -15.78 -16.82 4.60
N LEU A 39 -16.02 -17.61 3.55
CA LEU A 39 -16.76 -17.14 2.37
C LEU A 39 -18.20 -16.73 2.71
N ASP A 40 -18.81 -17.35 3.72
CA ASP A 40 -20.14 -16.97 4.20
C ASP A 40 -20.14 -15.59 4.85
N ALA A 41 -19.13 -15.29 5.66
CA ALA A 41 -18.98 -13.98 6.28
C ALA A 41 -18.80 -12.88 5.22
N VAL A 42 -17.98 -13.11 4.19
CA VAL A 42 -17.78 -12.16 3.08
C VAL A 42 -19.07 -11.96 2.29
N ALA A 43 -19.77 -13.05 1.94
CA ALA A 43 -21.03 -12.96 1.20
C ALA A 43 -22.09 -12.18 1.99
N SER A 44 -22.22 -12.47 3.28
CA SER A 44 -23.15 -11.78 4.17
C SER A 44 -22.82 -10.29 4.30
N ALA A 45 -21.54 -9.94 4.46
CA ALA A 45 -21.13 -8.54 4.55
C ALA A 45 -21.37 -7.78 3.24
N ALA A 46 -21.21 -8.44 2.10
CA ALA A 46 -21.51 -7.87 0.78
C ALA A 46 -23.02 -7.85 0.45
N GLY A 47 -23.89 -8.33 1.34
CA GLY A 47 -25.33 -8.37 1.16
C GLY A 47 -25.79 -9.34 0.07
N ILE A 48 -25.05 -10.43 -0.17
CA ILE A 48 -25.39 -11.45 -1.18
C ILE A 48 -25.35 -12.86 -0.61
N ARG A 49 -25.91 -13.81 -1.37
CA ARG A 49 -25.89 -15.24 -1.01
C ARG A 49 -24.50 -15.83 -1.31
N LYS A 50 -24.04 -16.78 -0.49
CA LYS A 50 -22.78 -17.52 -0.71
C LYS A 50 -22.69 -18.10 -2.12
N GLN A 51 -23.78 -18.67 -2.64
CA GLN A 51 -23.79 -19.25 -4.00
C GLN A 51 -23.47 -18.20 -5.08
N THR A 52 -23.89 -16.94 -4.88
CA THR A 52 -23.53 -15.84 -5.78
C THR A 52 -22.06 -15.46 -5.65
N LEU A 53 -21.48 -15.50 -4.44
CA LEU A 53 -20.04 -15.30 -4.26
C LEU A 53 -19.25 -16.40 -4.98
N LEU A 54 -19.64 -17.67 -4.79
CA LEU A 54 -18.95 -18.84 -5.38
C LEU A 54 -18.94 -18.83 -6.91
N TYR A 55 -19.91 -18.15 -7.53
CA TYR A 55 -19.89 -17.88 -8.97
C TYR A 55 -18.71 -16.99 -9.39
N TYR A 56 -18.34 -15.98 -8.59
CA TYR A 56 -17.19 -15.11 -8.86
C TYR A 56 -15.87 -15.71 -8.38
N PHE A 57 -15.89 -16.34 -7.20
CA PHE A 57 -14.70 -16.84 -6.52
C PHE A 57 -14.98 -18.25 -5.96
N PRO A 58 -14.57 -19.31 -6.67
CA PRO A 58 -14.94 -20.69 -6.30
C PRO A 58 -14.27 -21.16 -5.00
N THR A 59 -13.17 -20.51 -4.59
CA THR A 59 -12.44 -20.84 -3.36
C THR A 59 -12.06 -19.57 -2.59
N LYS A 60 -11.73 -19.72 -1.30
CA LYS A 60 -11.21 -18.62 -0.47
C LYS A 60 -9.86 -18.11 -0.99
N ASP A 61 -9.03 -18.99 -1.53
CA ASP A 61 -7.76 -18.61 -2.17
C ASP A 61 -7.98 -17.79 -3.44
N ALA A 62 -8.95 -18.16 -4.28
CA ALA A 62 -9.29 -17.38 -5.48
C ALA A 62 -9.80 -15.98 -5.12
N LEU A 63 -10.58 -15.86 -4.04
CA LEU A 63 -11.02 -14.57 -3.51
C LEU A 63 -9.83 -13.74 -2.98
N LEU A 64 -8.95 -14.36 -2.19
CA LEU A 64 -7.75 -13.73 -1.66
C LEU A 64 -6.84 -13.22 -2.77
N GLU A 65 -6.54 -14.06 -3.77
CA GLU A 65 -5.70 -13.70 -4.91
C GLU A 65 -6.28 -12.52 -5.68
N ALA A 66 -7.58 -12.56 -5.99
CA ALA A 66 -8.24 -11.46 -6.67
C ALA A 66 -8.23 -10.17 -5.83
N ALA A 67 -8.40 -10.28 -4.52
CA ALA A 67 -8.35 -9.14 -3.60
C ALA A 67 -6.94 -8.55 -3.51
N LEU A 68 -5.90 -9.38 -3.52
CA LEU A 68 -4.51 -8.94 -3.53
C LEU A 68 -4.14 -8.19 -4.79
N LEU A 69 -4.49 -8.74 -5.96
CA LEU A 69 -4.20 -8.10 -7.25
C LEU A 69 -4.91 -6.76 -7.39
N GLU A 70 -6.18 -6.71 -6.99
CA GLU A 70 -6.96 -5.47 -6.95
C GLU A 70 -6.34 -4.45 -5.98
N THR A 71 -5.94 -4.89 -4.78
CA THR A 71 -5.26 -4.03 -3.79
C THR A 71 -3.97 -3.47 -4.35
N ALA A 72 -3.11 -4.32 -4.94
CA ALA A 72 -1.85 -3.91 -5.53
C ALA A 72 -2.06 -2.92 -6.68
N SER A 73 -3.07 -3.16 -7.53
CA SER A 73 -3.41 -2.27 -8.63
C SER A 73 -3.89 -0.91 -8.15
N ARG A 74 -4.77 -0.85 -7.14
CA ARG A 74 -5.25 0.42 -6.57
C ARG A 74 -4.14 1.21 -5.89
N VAL A 75 -3.31 0.55 -5.09
CA VAL A 75 -2.14 1.17 -4.45
C VAL A 75 -1.17 1.66 -5.53
N GLY A 76 -0.90 0.82 -6.52
CA GLY A 76 0.00 1.16 -7.62
C GLY A 76 -0.49 2.37 -8.42
N GLN A 77 -1.79 2.44 -8.73
CA GLN A 77 -2.36 3.57 -9.45
C GLN A 77 -2.24 4.86 -8.61
N ALA A 78 -2.63 4.82 -7.33
CA ALA A 78 -2.55 5.99 -6.46
C ALA A 78 -1.12 6.53 -6.33
N LEU A 79 -0.14 5.64 -6.18
CA LEU A 79 1.27 6.03 -6.12
C LEU A 79 1.79 6.58 -7.46
N SER A 80 1.37 6.00 -8.59
CA SER A 80 1.74 6.53 -9.91
C SER A 80 1.20 7.94 -10.10
N ASP A 81 -0.08 8.15 -9.82
CA ASP A 81 -0.74 9.45 -9.96
C ASP A 81 -0.07 10.50 -9.09
N ALA A 82 0.26 10.16 -7.84
CA ALA A 82 0.97 11.04 -6.93
C ALA A 82 2.38 11.42 -7.43
N LEU A 83 3.11 10.47 -8.01
CA LEU A 83 4.44 10.72 -8.58
C LEU A 83 4.39 11.59 -9.83
N ASP A 84 3.39 11.39 -10.68
CA ASP A 84 3.26 12.09 -11.97
C ASP A 84 2.89 13.57 -11.79
N GLN A 85 2.29 13.93 -10.65
CA GLN A 85 1.91 15.31 -10.33
C GLN A 85 3.06 16.15 -9.76
N GLN A 86 4.20 15.55 -9.42
CA GLN A 86 5.27 16.25 -8.69
C GLN A 86 6.49 16.57 -9.56
N PRO A 87 6.97 17.83 -9.58
CA PRO A 87 8.03 18.26 -10.49
C PRO A 87 9.44 17.94 -9.98
N THR A 88 9.65 17.84 -8.67
CA THR A 88 10.98 17.69 -8.07
C THR A 88 11.11 16.38 -7.32
N ASN A 89 12.37 15.96 -7.12
CA ASN A 89 12.61 14.67 -6.51
C ASN A 89 12.13 14.62 -5.04
N ALA A 90 12.45 15.66 -4.26
CA ALA A 90 11.98 15.76 -2.88
C ALA A 90 10.45 15.70 -2.77
N ARG A 91 9.71 16.39 -3.64
CA ARG A 91 8.25 16.39 -3.63
C ARG A 91 7.65 15.04 -4.00
N LYS A 92 8.29 14.27 -4.88
CA LYS A 92 7.87 12.90 -5.22
C LYS A 92 7.96 11.98 -4.00
N ALA A 93 9.04 12.06 -3.23
CA ALA A 93 9.19 11.25 -2.00
C ALA A 93 8.12 11.60 -0.96
N GLU A 94 7.86 12.90 -0.75
CA GLU A 94 6.80 13.38 0.14
C GLU A 94 5.41 12.92 -0.33
N ALA A 95 5.10 13.06 -1.62
CA ALA A 95 3.80 12.67 -2.19
C ALA A 95 3.52 11.17 -2.04
N VAL A 96 4.55 10.31 -2.17
CA VAL A 96 4.41 8.86 -1.91
C VAL A 96 4.02 8.61 -0.46
N ILE A 97 4.68 9.29 0.50
CA ILE A 97 4.37 9.12 1.93
C ILE A 97 2.94 9.59 2.20
N HIS A 98 2.60 10.81 1.80
CA HIS A 98 1.24 11.35 1.94
C HIS A 98 0.18 10.40 1.36
N THR A 99 0.41 9.88 0.16
CA THR A 99 -0.54 8.95 -0.49
C THR A 99 -0.73 7.66 0.30
N LEU A 100 0.33 7.10 0.90
CA LEU A 100 0.24 5.88 1.71
C LEU A 100 -0.52 6.13 3.01
N PHE A 101 -0.31 7.27 3.67
CA PHE A 101 -1.05 7.67 4.85
C PHE A 101 -2.53 7.95 4.52
N ASP A 102 -2.82 8.66 3.43
CA ASP A 102 -4.19 8.91 2.93
C ASP A 102 -4.93 7.61 2.59
N LEU A 103 -4.23 6.64 2.00
CA LEU A 103 -4.80 5.32 1.74
C LEU A 103 -5.09 4.59 3.05
N ALA A 104 -4.19 4.68 4.03
CA ALA A 104 -4.37 4.02 5.32
C ALA A 104 -5.52 4.64 6.13
N GLU A 105 -5.77 5.93 5.98
CA GLU A 105 -6.92 6.59 6.60
C GLU A 105 -8.23 6.21 5.92
N ARG A 106 -8.29 6.25 4.58
CA ARG A 106 -9.50 5.94 3.80
C ARG A 106 -9.83 4.45 3.74
N TRP A 107 -8.82 3.59 3.92
CA TRP A 107 -8.95 2.14 3.85
C TRP A 107 -8.14 1.43 4.96
N PRO A 108 -8.55 1.57 6.24
CA PRO A 108 -7.74 1.18 7.40
C PRO A 108 -7.32 -0.30 7.45
N GLU A 109 -8.10 -1.19 6.84
CA GLU A 109 -7.84 -2.62 6.85
C GLU A 109 -6.80 -3.08 5.81
N PHE A 110 -6.52 -2.29 4.78
CA PHE A 110 -5.64 -2.71 3.68
C PHE A 110 -4.21 -3.06 4.13
N PRO A 111 -3.54 -2.27 5.00
CA PRO A 111 -2.16 -2.55 5.38
C PRO A 111 -2.09 -3.88 6.15
N GLN A 112 -3.09 -4.12 7.00
CA GLN A 112 -3.23 -5.37 7.77
C GLN A 112 -3.53 -6.55 6.84
N PHE A 113 -4.39 -6.37 5.84
CA PHE A 113 -4.67 -7.38 4.82
C PHE A 113 -3.42 -7.82 4.05
N VAL A 114 -2.63 -6.87 3.55
CA VAL A 114 -1.39 -7.18 2.82
C VAL A 114 -0.42 -7.95 3.72
N ARG A 115 -0.31 -7.56 4.99
CA ARG A 115 0.54 -8.27 5.96
C ARG A 115 0.03 -9.70 6.21
N GLU A 116 -1.25 -9.89 6.48
CA GLU A 116 -1.83 -11.22 6.73
C GLU A 116 -1.72 -12.14 5.51
N ALA A 117 -1.92 -11.59 4.31
CA ALA A 117 -1.71 -12.34 3.07
C ALA A 117 -0.23 -12.75 2.90
N GLY A 118 0.71 -11.88 3.25
CA GLY A 118 2.13 -12.18 3.20
C GLY A 118 2.58 -13.32 4.13
N ARG A 119 1.82 -13.63 5.19
CA ARG A 119 2.10 -14.76 6.10
C ARG A 119 1.79 -16.11 5.49
N LEU A 120 1.08 -16.16 4.36
CA LEU A 120 0.67 -17.39 3.70
C LEU A 120 1.76 -18.00 2.81
N GLY A 121 2.80 -17.23 2.49
CA GLY A 121 3.96 -17.72 1.74
C GLY A 121 4.60 -16.65 0.85
N PRO A 122 5.84 -16.89 0.41
CA PRO A 122 6.57 -15.94 -0.43
C PRO A 122 5.91 -15.71 -1.79
N GLU A 123 5.20 -16.69 -2.35
CA GLU A 123 4.53 -16.60 -3.65
C GLU A 123 3.46 -15.51 -3.67
N VAL A 124 2.76 -15.31 -2.55
CA VAL A 124 1.72 -14.29 -2.40
C VAL A 124 2.33 -12.89 -2.48
N ILE A 125 3.43 -12.68 -1.75
CA ILE A 125 4.17 -11.42 -1.75
C ILE A 125 4.76 -11.15 -3.14
N GLN A 126 5.29 -12.18 -3.82
CA GLN A 126 5.84 -12.05 -5.16
C GLN A 126 4.81 -11.57 -6.17
N ARG A 127 3.57 -12.09 -6.14
CA ARG A 127 2.49 -11.62 -7.02
C ARG A 127 2.12 -10.16 -6.74
N PHE A 128 2.02 -9.78 -5.47
CA PHE A 128 1.76 -8.39 -5.08
C PHE A 128 2.89 -7.47 -5.55
N ALA A 129 4.15 -7.86 -5.34
CA ALA A 129 5.32 -7.13 -5.78
C ALA A 129 5.40 -7.01 -7.31
N ALA A 130 5.02 -8.05 -8.06
CA ALA A 130 5.02 -8.03 -9.51
C ALA A 130 4.09 -6.95 -10.10
N VAL A 131 2.94 -6.69 -9.47
CA VAL A 131 2.04 -5.61 -9.88
C VAL A 131 2.66 -4.23 -9.61
N LEU A 132 3.41 -4.09 -8.51
CA LEU A 132 4.09 -2.85 -8.13
C LEU A 132 5.47 -2.68 -8.76
N GLU A 133 5.93 -3.64 -9.57
CA GLU A 133 7.26 -3.66 -10.16
C GLU A 133 7.59 -2.40 -10.97
N PRO A 134 6.69 -1.87 -11.83
CA PRO A 134 6.98 -0.64 -12.57
C PRO A 134 7.25 0.56 -11.64
N LEU A 135 6.54 0.66 -10.51
CA LEU A 135 6.78 1.71 -9.52
C LEU A 135 8.10 1.51 -8.78
N ARG A 136 8.42 0.26 -8.42
CA ARG A 136 9.69 -0.07 -7.78
C ARG A 136 10.87 0.35 -8.66
N LEU A 137 10.83 0.02 -9.96
CA LEU A 137 11.86 0.42 -10.91
C LEU A 137 11.96 1.94 -11.07
N ARG A 138 10.83 2.64 -11.14
CA ARG A 138 10.79 4.12 -11.16
C ARG A 138 11.42 4.72 -9.90
N ALA A 139 11.11 4.18 -8.72
CA ALA A 139 11.66 4.64 -7.44
C ALA A 139 13.17 4.38 -7.34
N LEU A 140 13.66 3.23 -7.83
CA LEU A 140 15.10 2.95 -7.88
C LEU A 140 15.85 3.89 -8.81
N ALA A 141 15.32 4.13 -10.02
CA ALA A 141 15.89 5.08 -10.96
C ALA A 141 15.92 6.50 -10.38
N PHE A 142 14.85 6.89 -9.70
CA PHE A 142 14.76 8.15 -8.97
C PHE A 142 15.86 8.31 -7.92
N LEU A 143 16.03 7.31 -7.03
CA LEU A 143 17.05 7.36 -5.98
C LEU A 143 18.45 7.39 -6.60
N ALA A 144 18.70 6.57 -7.61
CA ALA A 144 19.98 6.50 -8.30
C ALA A 144 20.34 7.85 -8.95
N ASN A 145 19.41 8.48 -9.67
CA ASN A 145 19.65 9.77 -10.32
C ASN A 145 19.89 10.88 -9.28
N GLY A 146 19.09 10.92 -8.21
CA GLY A 146 19.29 11.88 -7.12
C GLY A 146 20.66 11.74 -6.45
N MET A 147 21.18 10.50 -6.35
CA MET A 147 22.53 10.24 -5.82
C MET A 147 23.65 10.68 -6.77
N GLN A 148 23.42 10.60 -8.09
CA GLN A 148 24.38 11.09 -9.10
C GLN A 148 24.43 12.63 -9.12
N GLU A 149 23.27 13.27 -9.00
CA GLU A 149 23.12 14.74 -8.98
C GLU A 149 23.50 15.38 -7.63
N GLY A 150 23.85 14.59 -6.62
CA GLY A 150 24.19 15.08 -5.28
C GLY A 150 22.99 15.61 -4.48
N GLN A 151 21.77 15.35 -4.93
CA GLN A 151 20.52 15.71 -4.24
C GLN A 151 20.13 14.69 -3.16
N VAL A 152 20.57 13.44 -3.32
CA VAL A 152 20.30 12.34 -2.39
C VAL A 152 21.63 11.78 -1.88
N ARG A 153 21.69 11.47 -0.59
CA ARG A 153 22.84 10.80 0.02
C ARG A 153 23.21 9.51 -0.71
N ARG A 154 24.49 9.34 -1.05
CA ARG A 154 25.00 8.11 -1.68
C ARG A 154 24.85 6.91 -0.76
N ARG A 155 24.07 5.92 -1.19
CA ARG A 155 23.80 4.63 -0.55
C ARG A 155 23.50 3.57 -1.62
N ASP A 156 23.26 2.34 -1.20
CA ASP A 156 22.60 1.37 -2.07
C ASP A 156 21.12 1.78 -2.25
N PRO A 157 20.65 2.03 -3.49
CA PRO A 157 19.29 2.53 -3.71
C PRO A 157 18.21 1.49 -3.39
N ALA A 158 18.49 0.19 -3.53
CA ALA A 158 17.53 -0.86 -3.24
C ALA A 158 17.34 -1.05 -1.74
N LEU A 159 18.44 -1.06 -0.97
CA LEU A 159 18.38 -1.13 0.49
C LEU A 159 17.79 0.14 1.10
N LEU A 160 18.09 1.31 0.53
CA LEU A 160 17.46 2.57 0.96
C LEU A 160 15.96 2.55 0.71
N LEU A 161 15.51 2.16 -0.49
CA LEU A 161 14.09 2.03 -0.82
C LEU A 161 13.38 1.05 0.13
N PHE A 162 13.98 -0.11 0.37
CA PHE A 162 13.46 -1.10 1.32
C PHE A 162 13.34 -0.52 2.74
N THR A 163 14.37 0.18 3.22
CA THR A 163 14.38 0.80 4.56
C THR A 163 13.29 1.86 4.69
N LEU A 164 13.13 2.73 3.68
CA LEU A 164 12.08 3.74 3.65
C LEU A 164 10.70 3.09 3.65
N TYR A 165 10.50 2.06 2.82
CA TYR A 165 9.27 1.25 2.80
C TYR A 165 8.96 0.67 4.19
N THR A 166 9.93 0.04 4.85
CA THR A 166 9.74 -0.55 6.18
C THR A 166 9.39 0.50 7.23
N ALA A 167 10.04 1.67 7.20
CA ALA A 167 9.73 2.77 8.12
C ALA A 167 8.30 3.29 7.92
N VAL A 168 7.91 3.56 6.67
CA VAL A 168 6.56 4.07 6.35
C VAL A 168 5.49 3.04 6.69
N ILE A 169 5.58 1.81 6.16
CA ILE A 169 4.56 0.78 6.39
C ILE A 169 4.52 0.34 7.84
N GLY A 170 5.68 0.17 8.49
CA GLY A 170 5.74 -0.17 9.91
C GLY A 170 5.03 0.86 10.80
N SER A 171 5.19 2.16 10.51
CA SER A 171 4.51 3.23 11.24
C SER A 171 2.97 3.19 11.10
N ILE A 172 2.48 2.63 9.99
CA ILE A 172 1.06 2.47 9.69
C ILE A 172 0.52 1.18 10.34
N THR A 173 1.23 0.06 10.22
CA THR A 173 0.71 -1.26 10.62
C THR A 173 0.88 -1.56 12.10
N GLU A 174 1.90 -1.00 12.76
CA GLU A 174 2.30 -1.38 14.13
C GLU A 174 1.67 -0.49 15.22
N ALA A 175 0.41 -0.05 15.03
CA ALA A 175 -0.29 0.79 16.01
C ALA A 175 -0.35 0.18 17.42
N GLY A 176 -0.37 -1.16 17.54
CA GLY A 176 -0.32 -1.87 18.83
C GLY A 176 1.04 -1.78 19.52
N VAL A 177 2.14 -1.97 18.78
CA VAL A 177 3.50 -1.79 19.28
C VAL A 177 3.74 -0.33 19.63
N LEU A 178 3.33 0.59 18.75
CA LEU A 178 3.42 2.02 19.00
C LEU A 178 2.70 2.41 20.30
N ARG A 179 1.49 1.89 20.53
CA ARG A 179 0.77 2.12 21.80
C ARG A 179 1.53 1.57 23.00
N ALA A 180 2.08 0.37 22.89
CA ALA A 180 2.83 -0.27 23.96
C ALA A 180 4.15 0.46 24.29
N VAL A 181 4.79 1.07 23.28
CA VAL A 181 6.10 1.73 23.40
C VAL A 181 5.97 3.24 23.71
N VAL A 182 4.99 3.92 23.12
CA VAL A 182 4.87 5.39 23.12
C VAL A 182 3.66 5.89 23.96
N GLY A 183 2.73 5.01 24.34
CA GLY A 183 1.48 5.38 25.04
C GLY A 183 0.31 5.64 24.08
N GLU A 184 -0.90 5.84 24.64
CA GLU A 184 -2.12 5.98 23.83
C GLU A 184 -2.19 7.31 23.06
N ASP A 185 -2.31 7.22 21.73
CA ASP A 185 -3.18 8.12 20.96
C ASP A 185 -3.68 7.39 19.69
N GLN A 186 -4.99 7.11 19.63
CA GLN A 186 -5.67 6.48 18.48
C GLN A 186 -6.44 7.50 17.63
N SER A 187 -6.32 8.79 17.93
CA SER A 187 -7.03 9.82 17.18
C SER A 187 -6.49 9.95 15.74
N ALA A 188 -7.28 10.53 14.84
CA ALA A 188 -6.78 10.94 13.52
C ALA A 188 -5.53 11.84 13.64
N ALA A 189 -5.45 12.64 14.72
CA ALA A 189 -4.27 13.44 15.03
C ALA A 189 -3.01 12.60 15.33
N ALA A 190 -3.16 11.35 15.80
CA ALA A 190 -2.03 10.44 15.97
C ALA A 190 -1.49 9.89 14.64
N LEU A 191 -2.36 9.69 13.64
CA LEU A 191 -1.92 9.26 12.31
C LEU A 191 -1.20 10.40 11.59
N HIS A 192 -1.73 11.62 11.68
CA HIS A 192 -1.09 12.80 11.12
C HIS A 192 0.27 13.12 11.77
N ARG A 193 0.37 13.04 13.11
CA ARG A 193 1.68 13.22 13.78
C ARG A 193 2.71 12.16 13.36
N ARG A 194 2.27 10.92 13.11
CA ARG A 194 3.15 9.86 12.59
C ARG A 194 3.61 10.17 11.17
N GLU A 195 2.71 10.67 10.34
CA GLU A 195 3.03 11.10 8.99
C GLU A 195 4.11 12.19 8.99
N GLU A 196 3.94 13.22 9.82
CA GLU A 196 4.93 14.31 9.99
C GLU A 196 6.30 13.77 10.42
N GLU A 197 6.34 12.86 11.39
CA GLU A 197 7.58 12.25 11.88
C GLU A 197 8.27 11.41 10.80
N VAL A 198 7.50 10.59 10.06
CA VAL A 198 8.02 9.79 8.96
C VAL A 198 8.55 10.69 7.84
N LEU A 199 7.85 11.77 7.50
CA LEU A 199 8.32 12.77 6.53
C LEU A 199 9.64 13.40 6.98
N ALA A 200 9.75 13.80 8.24
CA ALA A 200 10.99 14.35 8.80
C ALA A 200 12.14 13.34 8.72
N PHE A 201 11.89 12.09 9.12
CA PHE A 201 12.86 11.00 9.02
C PHE A 201 13.33 10.74 7.58
N VAL A 202 12.40 10.63 6.63
CA VAL A 202 12.74 10.40 5.21
C VAL A 202 13.53 11.57 4.63
N ARG A 203 13.15 12.83 4.94
CA ARG A 203 13.89 14.02 4.50
C ARG A 203 15.35 13.97 4.99
N GLN A 204 15.56 13.65 6.27
CA GLN A 204 16.91 13.54 6.84
C GLN A 204 17.70 12.36 6.25
N ALA A 205 17.05 11.22 6.01
CA ALA A 205 17.67 10.05 5.41
C ALA A 205 18.13 10.29 3.97
N LEU A 206 17.37 11.09 3.21
CA LEU A 206 17.70 11.47 1.84
C LEU A 206 18.69 12.63 1.74
N ALA A 207 18.74 13.52 2.75
CA ALA A 207 19.57 14.72 2.72
C ALA A 207 21.05 14.40 2.41
N PRO A 208 21.65 15.10 1.41
CA PRO A 208 23.04 14.90 1.05
C PRO A 208 23.93 15.20 2.26
N THR A 209 25.03 14.46 2.40
CA THR A 209 26.05 14.80 3.41
C THR A 209 26.63 16.14 3.01
N GLU A 210 26.64 17.13 3.91
CA GLU A 210 27.38 18.38 3.67
C GLU A 210 28.80 18.03 3.21
N PRO A 211 29.36 18.72 2.20
CA PRO A 211 30.76 18.56 1.89
C PRO A 211 31.53 18.88 3.17
N ALA A 212 32.38 17.94 3.60
CA ALA A 212 33.35 18.24 4.65
C ALA A 212 34.00 19.57 4.28
N VAL A 213 33.85 20.58 5.14
CA VAL A 213 34.59 21.83 5.01
C VAL A 213 36.05 21.39 5.03
N VAL A 214 36.67 21.36 3.86
CA VAL A 214 38.11 21.18 3.75
C VAL A 214 38.65 22.44 4.36
N ASP A 215 39.15 22.31 5.59
CA ASP A 215 39.87 23.36 6.28
C ASP A 215 41.17 23.59 5.49
N THR A 216 41.10 24.42 4.46
CA THR A 216 42.25 24.94 3.70
C THR A 216 42.97 26.00 4.54
N ALA A 217 43.30 25.66 5.78
CA ALA A 217 44.10 26.45 6.69
C ALA A 217 45.21 25.59 7.30
N ALA A 218 46.11 25.04 6.46
CA ALA A 218 47.49 24.71 6.85
C ALA A 218 48.30 24.22 5.63
N SER A 219 48.97 25.15 4.96
CA SER A 219 50.40 25.12 4.54
C SER A 219 50.63 25.94 3.28
#